data_AF-A0A5E4GLK2-F1
#
_entry.id   AF-A0A5E4GLK2-F1
#
_cell.length_a   1.000
_cell.length_b   1.000
_cell.length_c   1.000
_cell.angle_alpha   90.00
_cell.angle_beta   90.00
_cell.angle_gamma   90.00
#
_symmetry.space_group_name_H-M   'P 1'
#
loop_
_entity.id
_entity.type
_entity.pdbx_description
1 polymer ?
#
loop_
_entity_poly.entity_id
_entity_poly.type
_entity_poly.pdbx_seq_one_letter_code
_entity_poly.pdbx_strand_id
1 'polypeptide(L)'
;MALWQRASKILRRLFLPEKSEPVIQLGSVTIGGVFGNASATSIVGNTRLCGGIGKLQLPKCKSKRGGSSRSLKLIIPLVSGHALLGIAMVLSYFFLCSSRKNAKEISLSTLAKSILQVSYNTLSKATDGFSSTNLIGRGSFGSVYKGVLAYDDITDQLVAVKVFNLSRRGEFKSFIAECESLRNIRHRNLVKIITACSSVDFRGNDFKALVYQFMDNGSLEEWLHPTTGEEVRGHAPKNLNLLQRLDIVIHVACALDYLHNHCETPIVHCDLKPSNVLLDNELIGHVSEFGLARILSQISNNDISANQISSIGIRGTVGYAAP
;
A
#
# COMPACT_ATOMS: atom_id res chain seq x y z
N MET A 1 4.48 -17.59 17.27
CA MET A 1 5.15 -18.87 17.65
C MET A 1 6.63 -18.99 17.24
N ALA A 2 7.25 -17.99 16.59
CA ALA A 2 8.67 -18.05 16.20
C ALA A 2 9.66 -17.32 17.15
N LEU A 3 9.15 -16.63 18.19
CA LEU A 3 9.99 -15.94 19.18
C LEU A 3 10.32 -16.80 20.41
N TRP A 4 9.64 -17.93 20.61
CA TRP A 4 9.89 -18.86 21.74
C TRP A 4 10.93 -19.95 21.42
N GLN A 5 11.22 -20.23 20.14
CA GLN A 5 12.22 -21.25 19.75
C GLN A 5 13.67 -20.75 19.77
N ARG A 6 13.93 -19.42 19.75
CA ARG A 6 15.30 -18.88 19.83
C ARG A 6 15.80 -18.68 21.27
N ALA A 7 14.91 -18.52 22.26
CA ALA A 7 15.30 -18.44 23.67
C ALA A 7 15.71 -19.79 24.29
N SER A 8 15.12 -20.90 23.81
CA SER A 8 15.39 -22.26 24.32
C SER A 8 16.79 -22.80 23.98
N LYS A 9 17.42 -22.30 22.91
CA LYS A 9 18.73 -22.79 22.42
C LYS A 9 19.93 -22.13 23.13
N ILE A 10 19.73 -20.96 23.73
CA ILE A 10 20.75 -20.22 24.48
C ILE A 10 20.77 -20.67 25.96
N LEU A 11 19.61 -21.01 26.53
CA LEU A 11 19.50 -21.46 27.93
C LEU A 11 19.97 -22.90 28.18
N ARG A 12 20.05 -23.77 27.17
CA ARG A 12 20.61 -25.13 27.30
C ARG A 12 22.15 -25.18 27.35
N ARG A 13 22.84 -24.05 27.18
CA ARG A 13 24.32 -23.98 27.28
C ARG A 13 24.83 -23.43 28.61
N LEU A 14 23.94 -23.04 29.54
CA LEU A 14 24.36 -22.39 30.78
C LEU A 14 24.23 -23.25 32.05
N PHE A 15 23.64 -24.45 31.97
CA PHE A 15 23.51 -25.32 33.15
C PHE A 15 23.57 -26.78 32.73
N LEU A 16 24.74 -27.42 32.84
CA LEU A 16 24.96 -28.79 33.31
C LEU A 16 26.49 -29.06 33.39
N PRO A 17 26.97 -29.73 34.45
CA PRO A 17 28.39 -29.86 34.75
C PRO A 17 29.08 -30.92 33.89
N GLU A 18 30.33 -30.64 33.54
CA GLU A 18 31.23 -31.44 32.72
C GLU A 18 31.58 -32.76 33.44
N LYS A 19 31.25 -33.91 32.83
CA LYS A 19 31.84 -35.21 33.18
C LYS A 19 33.13 -35.36 32.38
N SER A 20 34.25 -35.51 33.09
CA SER A 20 35.57 -35.73 32.54
C SER A 20 35.70 -37.11 31.91
N GLU A 21 35.70 -37.18 30.58
CA GLU A 21 36.23 -38.30 29.81
C GLU A 21 37.66 -37.97 29.30
N PRO A 22 38.54 -38.97 29.14
CA PRO A 22 39.95 -38.74 28.81
C PRO A 22 40.10 -38.11 27.41
N VAL A 23 40.64 -36.89 27.38
CA VAL A 23 40.89 -36.12 26.16
C VAL A 23 42.04 -36.76 25.37
N ILE A 24 41.73 -37.32 24.21
CA ILE A 24 42.73 -37.72 23.21
C ILE A 24 43.20 -36.45 22.48
N GLN A 25 44.30 -35.84 22.93
CA GLN A 25 44.91 -34.69 22.25
C GLN A 25 45.71 -35.15 21.02
N LEU A 26 45.56 -34.42 19.90
CA LEU A 26 46.44 -34.46 18.74
C LEU A 26 47.27 -33.16 18.71
N GLY A 27 48.59 -33.25 18.51
CA GLY A 27 49.41 -32.07 18.26
C GLY A 27 50.77 -32.07 18.96
N SER A 28 51.41 -30.89 18.95
CA SER A 28 52.73 -30.71 19.54
C SER A 28 52.67 -30.64 21.06
N VAL A 29 53.49 -31.42 21.75
CA VAL A 29 53.60 -31.36 23.23
C VAL A 29 54.49 -30.19 23.64
N THR A 30 54.02 -29.38 24.59
CA THR A 30 54.76 -28.24 25.14
C THR A 30 55.91 -28.70 26.03
N ILE A 31 57.01 -27.92 26.04
CA ILE A 31 58.25 -28.26 26.78
C ILE A 31 58.18 -27.83 28.26
N GLY A 32 57.19 -27.01 28.64
CA GLY A 32 56.96 -26.54 30.02
C GLY A 32 55.66 -27.05 30.64
N GLY A 33 55.50 -26.84 31.94
CA GLY A 33 54.33 -27.26 32.72
C GLY A 33 54.34 -28.75 33.08
N VAL A 34 53.15 -29.36 33.23
CA VAL A 34 52.97 -30.76 33.64
C VAL A 34 53.71 -31.75 32.72
N PHE A 35 53.84 -31.43 31.42
CA PHE A 35 54.57 -32.24 30.43
C PHE A 35 56.10 -32.00 30.40
N GLY A 36 56.61 -31.10 31.23
CA GLY A 36 58.05 -30.86 31.43
C GLY A 36 58.72 -31.85 32.40
N ASN A 37 57.93 -32.68 33.11
CA ASN A 37 58.43 -33.67 34.05
C ASN A 37 58.05 -35.09 33.61
N ALA A 38 58.98 -35.78 32.93
CA ALA A 38 58.77 -37.11 32.38
C ALA A 38 58.39 -38.19 33.41
N SER A 39 58.71 -37.99 34.70
CA SER A 39 58.37 -38.94 35.77
C SER A 39 56.95 -38.79 36.31
N ALA A 40 56.29 -37.66 36.04
CA ALA A 40 54.96 -37.32 36.58
C ALA A 40 53.81 -37.54 35.58
N THR A 41 54.12 -37.81 34.31
CA THR A 41 53.12 -37.99 33.24
C THR A 41 53.44 -39.18 32.35
N SER A 42 52.49 -40.13 32.23
CA SER A 42 52.55 -41.20 31.24
C SER A 42 51.77 -40.81 29.99
N ILE A 43 52.45 -40.75 28.85
CA ILE A 43 51.86 -40.48 27.52
C ILE A 43 51.99 -41.73 26.62
N VAL A 44 52.25 -42.88 27.25
CA VAL A 44 52.43 -44.17 26.58
C VAL A 44 51.10 -44.59 25.96
N GLY A 45 51.10 -44.82 24.64
CA GLY A 45 49.93 -45.29 23.88
C GLY A 45 49.33 -44.28 22.88
N ASN A 46 49.71 -43.00 22.92
CA ASN A 46 49.19 -42.00 21.97
C ASN A 46 50.19 -41.71 20.84
N THR A 47 50.06 -42.42 19.72
CA THR A 47 50.97 -42.35 18.57
C THR A 47 50.83 -41.08 17.71
N ARG A 48 49.88 -40.19 18.05
CA ARG A 48 49.58 -38.97 17.27
C ARG A 48 50.17 -37.68 17.86
N LEU A 49 51.04 -37.79 18.86
CA LEU A 49 51.75 -36.65 19.46
C LEU A 49 53.15 -36.48 18.85
N CYS A 50 53.61 -35.23 18.75
CA CYS A 50 54.94 -34.89 18.26
C CYS A 50 55.57 -33.78 19.14
N GLY A 51 56.89 -33.60 19.14
CA GLY A 51 57.57 -32.56 19.94
C GLY A 51 57.83 -32.94 21.41
N GLY A 52 57.74 -32.00 22.35
CA GLY A 52 57.99 -32.23 23.77
C GLY A 52 59.48 -32.34 24.18
N ILE A 53 59.72 -32.63 25.48
CA ILE A 53 61.07 -32.85 26.02
C ILE A 53 61.68 -34.16 25.52
N GLY A 54 63.01 -34.22 25.38
CA GLY A 54 63.72 -35.38 24.81
C GLY A 54 63.47 -36.71 25.55
N LYS A 55 63.17 -36.68 26.86
CA LYS A 55 62.86 -37.88 27.65
C LYS A 55 61.54 -38.58 27.25
N LEU A 56 60.62 -37.89 26.56
CA LEU A 56 59.33 -38.46 26.11
C LEU A 56 59.41 -39.20 24.76
N GLN A 57 60.56 -39.13 24.06
CA GLN A 57 60.83 -39.86 22.80
C GLN A 57 59.76 -39.72 21.68
N LEU A 58 59.10 -38.56 21.58
CA LEU A 58 58.10 -38.30 20.54
C LEU A 58 58.74 -37.83 19.21
N PRO A 59 58.11 -38.09 18.04
CA PRO A 59 58.61 -37.65 16.74
C PRO A 59 58.60 -36.11 16.58
N LYS A 60 59.45 -35.55 15.71
CA LYS A 60 59.44 -34.10 15.41
C LYS A 60 58.24 -33.71 14.53
N CYS A 61 57.56 -32.60 14.86
CA CYS A 61 56.43 -32.12 14.06
C CYS A 61 56.88 -31.57 12.69
N LYS A 62 56.13 -31.88 11.62
CA LYS A 62 56.40 -31.37 10.26
C LYS A 62 55.92 -29.92 10.11
N SER A 63 56.84 -28.98 9.85
CA SER A 63 56.52 -27.59 9.51
C SER A 63 56.11 -27.49 8.03
N LYS A 64 54.91 -26.96 7.75
CA LYS A 64 54.53 -26.57 6.37
C LYS A 64 55.14 -25.20 6.04
N ARG A 65 56.15 -25.17 5.17
CA ARG A 65 56.63 -23.92 4.56
C ARG A 65 55.59 -23.37 3.57
N GLY A 66 55.33 -22.06 3.65
CA GLY A 66 54.33 -21.35 2.84
C GLY A 66 54.73 -21.13 1.38
N GLY A 67 53.72 -21.07 0.50
CA GLY A 67 53.82 -20.73 -0.92
C GLY A 67 52.94 -19.52 -1.27
N SER A 68 53.46 -18.65 -2.15
CA SER A 68 53.08 -17.25 -2.38
C SER A 68 52.15 -17.01 -3.60
N SER A 69 51.29 -15.99 -3.45
CA SER A 69 50.78 -14.96 -4.41
C SER A 69 50.00 -15.25 -5.72
N ARG A 70 49.61 -16.49 -6.08
CA ARG A 70 48.77 -16.69 -7.30
C ARG A 70 47.25 -16.62 -7.08
N SER A 71 46.74 -16.92 -5.90
CA SER A 71 45.28 -16.97 -5.64
C SER A 71 44.62 -15.60 -5.50
N LEU A 72 45.33 -14.58 -5.02
CA LEU A 72 44.78 -13.22 -4.82
C LEU A 72 44.53 -12.47 -6.14
N LYS A 73 45.32 -12.72 -7.19
CA LYS A 73 45.19 -12.03 -8.49
C LYS A 73 43.93 -12.43 -9.28
N LEU A 74 43.36 -13.61 -9.00
CA LEU A 74 42.14 -14.10 -9.66
C LEU A 74 40.86 -13.76 -8.88
N ILE A 75 40.94 -13.53 -7.57
CA ILE A 75 39.79 -13.23 -6.72
C ILE A 75 39.31 -11.77 -6.92
N ILE A 76 40.23 -10.83 -7.08
CA ILE A 76 39.92 -9.39 -7.25
C ILE A 76 39.01 -9.12 -8.47
N PRO A 77 39.30 -9.63 -9.69
CA PRO A 77 38.43 -9.40 -10.84
C PRO A 77 37.06 -10.08 -10.68
N LEU A 78 36.99 -11.27 -10.08
CA LEU A 78 35.73 -11.96 -9.83
C LEU A 78 34.82 -11.16 -8.88
N VAL A 79 35.35 -10.66 -7.78
CA VAL A 79 34.57 -9.89 -6.79
C VAL A 79 34.12 -8.54 -7.38
N SER A 80 34.98 -7.88 -8.16
CA SER A 80 34.63 -6.62 -8.82
C SER A 80 33.50 -6.77 -9.85
N GLY A 81 33.49 -7.88 -10.60
CA GLY A 81 32.44 -8.15 -11.60
C GLY A 81 31.06 -8.35 -10.97
N HIS A 82 30.98 -9.06 -9.84
CA HIS A 82 29.71 -9.28 -9.13
C HIS A 82 29.17 -7.99 -8.51
N ALA A 83 30.06 -7.11 -8.01
CA ALA A 83 29.67 -5.80 -7.49
C ALA A 83 29.08 -4.90 -8.60
N LEU A 84 29.73 -4.84 -9.76
CA LEU A 84 29.24 -4.07 -10.92
C LEU A 84 27.91 -4.61 -11.45
N LEU A 85 27.75 -5.94 -11.53
CA LEU A 85 26.50 -6.58 -11.93
C LEU A 85 25.36 -6.27 -10.94
N GLY A 86 25.65 -6.31 -9.63
CA GLY A 86 24.69 -5.94 -8.59
C GLY A 86 24.24 -4.48 -8.70
N ILE A 87 25.18 -3.55 -8.93
CA ILE A 87 24.86 -2.13 -9.14
C ILE A 87 24.02 -1.94 -10.40
N ALA A 88 24.37 -2.60 -11.52
CA ALA A 88 23.61 -2.54 -12.76
C ALA A 88 22.17 -3.08 -12.59
N MET A 89 21.99 -4.17 -11.85
CA MET A 89 20.67 -4.73 -11.52
C MET A 89 19.83 -3.75 -10.69
N VAL A 90 20.43 -3.08 -9.70
CA VAL A 90 19.74 -2.07 -8.87
C VAL A 90 19.36 -0.85 -9.71
N LEU A 91 20.29 -0.33 -10.53
CA LEU A 91 20.02 0.80 -11.41
C LEU A 91 18.94 0.46 -12.44
N SER A 92 19.00 -0.74 -13.04
CA SER A 92 17.96 -1.24 -13.94
C SER A 92 16.60 -1.35 -13.23
N TYR A 93 16.56 -1.91 -12.01
CA TYR A 93 15.34 -1.95 -11.21
C TYR A 93 14.79 -0.53 -10.94
N PHE A 94 15.64 0.42 -10.55
CA PHE A 94 15.24 1.82 -10.36
C PHE A 94 14.74 2.47 -11.65
N PHE A 95 15.38 2.19 -12.79
CA PHE A 95 15.01 2.72 -14.10
C PHE A 95 13.69 2.12 -14.59
N LEU A 96 13.46 0.82 -14.37
CA LEU A 96 12.21 0.14 -14.66
C LEU A 96 11.08 0.62 -13.74
N CYS A 97 11.36 0.83 -12.45
CA CYS A 97 10.38 1.36 -11.49
C CYS A 97 10.03 2.82 -11.78
N SER A 98 10.99 3.66 -12.14
CA SER A 98 10.75 5.06 -12.52
C SER A 98 10.02 5.17 -13.85
N SER A 99 10.43 4.40 -14.87
CA SER A 99 9.72 4.32 -16.15
C SER A 99 8.28 3.84 -15.98
N ARG A 100 8.02 2.89 -15.08
CA ARG A 100 6.64 2.46 -14.74
C ARG A 100 5.83 3.54 -14.04
N LYS A 101 6.45 4.39 -13.22
CA LYS A 101 5.78 5.55 -12.60
C LYS A 101 5.40 6.57 -13.67
N ASN A 102 6.34 6.92 -14.56
CA ASN A 102 6.13 7.87 -15.65
C ASN A 102 5.06 7.37 -16.63
N ALA A 103 5.06 6.09 -16.99
CA ALA A 103 4.04 5.51 -17.88
C ALA A 103 2.62 5.57 -17.27
N LYS A 104 2.49 5.35 -15.95
CA LYS A 104 1.21 5.53 -15.24
C LYS A 104 0.75 6.98 -15.23
N GLU A 105 1.67 7.91 -15.02
CA GLU A 105 1.39 9.35 -15.02
C GLU A 105 0.96 9.85 -16.40
N ILE A 106 1.59 9.37 -17.48
CA ILE A 106 1.24 9.69 -18.87
C ILE A 106 -0.15 9.13 -19.23
N SER A 107 -0.43 7.86 -18.88
CA SER A 107 -1.75 7.25 -19.08
C SER A 107 -2.84 8.02 -18.31
N LEU A 108 -2.55 8.41 -17.08
CA LEU A 108 -3.46 9.20 -16.23
C LEU A 108 -3.73 10.60 -16.80
N SER A 109 -2.70 11.27 -17.32
CA SER A 109 -2.88 12.57 -17.98
C SER A 109 -3.80 12.45 -19.19
N THR A 110 -3.77 11.31 -19.89
CA THR A 110 -4.63 11.00 -21.04
C THR A 110 -6.06 10.66 -20.58
N LEU A 111 -6.21 9.97 -19.45
CA LEU A 111 -7.50 9.66 -18.82
C LEU A 111 -8.20 10.94 -18.32
N ALA A 112 -7.49 11.79 -17.59
CA ALA A 112 -7.98 13.09 -17.14
C ALA A 112 -8.30 14.02 -18.32
N LYS A 113 -7.55 13.95 -19.43
CA LYS A 113 -7.88 14.68 -20.66
C LYS A 113 -9.20 14.24 -21.31
N SER A 114 -9.64 13.00 -21.10
CA SER A 114 -10.93 12.51 -21.64
C SER A 114 -12.15 12.98 -20.84
N ILE A 115 -11.95 13.36 -19.57
CA ILE A 115 -12.97 13.96 -18.71
C ILE A 115 -12.74 15.48 -18.76
N LEU A 116 -13.44 16.19 -19.66
CA LEU A 116 -13.39 17.66 -19.88
C LEU A 116 -12.68 18.42 -18.74
N GLN A 117 -11.41 18.78 -18.87
CA GLN A 117 -10.59 19.20 -17.72
C GLN A 117 -10.86 20.66 -17.29
N VAL A 118 -11.31 20.87 -16.05
CA VAL A 118 -11.53 22.21 -15.48
C VAL A 118 -10.26 22.73 -14.78
N SER A 119 -10.02 24.05 -14.80
CA SER A 119 -8.85 24.66 -14.18
C SER A 119 -9.02 24.83 -12.66
N TYR A 120 -7.89 24.87 -11.92
CA TYR A 120 -7.90 25.19 -10.49
C TYR A 120 -8.56 26.55 -10.21
N ASN A 121 -8.24 27.57 -11.01
CA ASN A 121 -8.80 28.92 -10.86
C ASN A 121 -10.33 28.92 -11.00
N THR A 122 -10.86 28.15 -11.95
CA THR A 122 -12.31 28.00 -12.12
C THR A 122 -12.96 27.37 -10.89
N LEU A 123 -12.37 26.29 -10.35
CA LEU A 123 -12.89 25.64 -9.14
C LEU A 123 -12.74 26.51 -7.89
N SER A 124 -11.64 27.25 -7.78
CA SER A 124 -11.43 28.22 -6.71
C SER A 124 -12.53 29.29 -6.73
N LYS A 125 -12.84 29.88 -7.90
CA LYS A 125 -13.95 30.82 -8.03
C LYS A 125 -15.30 30.19 -7.70
N ALA A 126 -15.58 29.02 -8.27
CA ALA A 126 -16.85 28.31 -8.07
C ALA A 126 -17.15 27.97 -6.60
N THR A 127 -16.11 27.81 -5.78
CA THR A 127 -16.21 27.41 -4.37
C THR A 127 -15.87 28.55 -3.39
N ASP A 128 -15.76 29.78 -3.87
CA ASP A 128 -15.31 30.95 -3.09
C ASP A 128 -13.99 30.69 -2.35
N GLY A 129 -12.97 30.29 -3.10
CA GLY A 129 -11.64 29.97 -2.57
C GLY A 129 -11.59 28.70 -1.72
N PHE A 130 -12.50 27.74 -1.93
CA PHE A 130 -12.70 26.58 -1.05
C PHE A 130 -13.03 27.00 0.39
N SER A 131 -13.89 28.03 0.54
CA SER A 131 -14.32 28.55 1.82
C SER A 131 -14.94 27.47 2.72
N SER A 132 -14.72 27.57 4.03
CA SER A 132 -15.34 26.69 5.02
C SER A 132 -16.86 26.80 5.05
N THR A 133 -17.44 27.91 4.59
CA THR A 133 -18.90 28.07 4.45
C THR A 133 -19.49 27.17 3.37
N ASN A 134 -18.68 26.81 2.37
CA ASN A 134 -19.04 25.91 1.28
C ASN A 134 -18.63 24.46 1.56
N LEU A 135 -17.97 24.15 2.68
CA LEU A 135 -17.60 22.79 3.04
C LEU A 135 -18.85 21.98 3.41
N ILE A 136 -19.15 20.94 2.62
CA ILE A 136 -20.30 20.05 2.85
C ILE A 136 -19.91 18.69 3.40
N GLY A 137 -18.64 18.28 3.27
CA GLY A 137 -18.18 17.00 3.80
C GLY A 137 -16.67 16.93 3.95
N ARG A 138 -16.21 16.17 4.95
CA ARG A 138 -14.79 15.90 5.16
C ARG A 138 -14.59 14.43 5.52
N GLY A 139 -13.74 13.74 4.76
CA GLY A 139 -13.50 12.31 4.93
C GLY A 139 -12.01 11.99 5.01
N SER A 140 -11.71 10.69 5.02
CA SER A 140 -10.34 10.20 4.82
C SER A 140 -9.77 10.75 3.52
N PHE A 141 -10.60 10.74 2.47
CA PHE A 141 -10.17 10.99 1.10
C PHE A 141 -9.91 12.46 0.74
N GLY A 142 -10.41 13.38 1.56
CA GLY A 142 -10.33 14.80 1.27
C GLY A 142 -11.49 15.59 1.82
N SER A 143 -11.86 16.64 1.09
CA SER A 143 -12.90 17.58 1.48
C SER A 143 -13.79 17.87 0.28
N VAL A 144 -15.09 17.93 0.51
CA VAL A 144 -16.10 18.17 -0.52
C VAL A 144 -16.71 19.55 -0.28
N TYR A 145 -16.70 20.38 -1.30
CA TYR A 145 -17.22 21.74 -1.26
C TYR A 145 -18.41 21.88 -2.20
N LYS A 146 -19.45 22.58 -1.76
CA LYS A 146 -20.50 23.10 -2.63
C LYS A 146 -19.90 24.20 -3.49
N GLY A 147 -20.28 24.25 -4.76
CA GLY A 147 -19.89 25.34 -5.65
C GLY A 147 -20.89 25.58 -6.75
N VAL A 148 -20.71 26.70 -7.45
CA VAL A 148 -21.49 27.07 -8.64
C VAL A 148 -20.51 27.16 -9.80
N LEU A 149 -20.64 26.22 -10.75
CA LEU A 149 -19.79 26.17 -11.93
C LEU A 149 -20.52 26.84 -13.10
N ALA A 150 -20.03 28.00 -13.51
CA ALA A 150 -20.48 28.65 -14.75
C ALA A 150 -19.79 27.99 -15.95
N TYR A 151 -20.58 27.44 -16.88
CA TYR A 151 -20.07 26.83 -18.11
C TYR A 151 -20.07 27.84 -19.27
N ASP A 152 -21.02 28.78 -19.25
CA ASP A 152 -21.20 29.92 -20.14
C ASP A 152 -21.82 31.10 -19.35
N ASP A 153 -21.99 32.27 -19.98
CA ASP A 153 -22.57 33.47 -19.35
C ASP A 153 -24.08 33.32 -19.00
N ILE A 154 -24.68 32.13 -19.18
CA ILE A 154 -26.13 31.92 -19.12
C ILE A 154 -26.52 30.89 -18.05
N THR A 155 -25.70 29.86 -17.79
CA THR A 155 -26.09 28.76 -16.89
C THR A 155 -25.08 28.49 -15.77
N ASP A 156 -25.53 28.81 -14.55
CA ASP A 156 -24.92 28.42 -13.29
C ASP A 156 -25.37 27.00 -12.92
N GLN A 157 -24.42 26.05 -12.87
CA GLN A 157 -24.70 24.69 -12.39
C GLN A 157 -24.21 24.50 -10.96
N LEU A 158 -25.08 24.02 -10.08
CA LEU A 158 -24.70 23.64 -8.72
C LEU A 158 -23.92 22.32 -8.72
N VAL A 159 -22.75 22.31 -8.08
CA VAL A 159 -21.81 21.19 -8.09
C VAL A 159 -21.27 20.86 -6.71
N ALA A 160 -20.79 19.61 -6.56
CA ALA A 160 -19.98 19.18 -5.44
C ALA A 160 -18.53 18.95 -5.91
N VAL A 161 -17.59 19.71 -5.36
CA VAL A 161 -16.16 19.66 -5.69
C VAL A 161 -15.42 18.89 -4.61
N LYS A 162 -15.04 17.65 -4.91
CA LYS A 162 -14.24 16.79 -4.05
C LYS A 162 -12.76 17.06 -4.29
N VAL A 163 -12.10 17.70 -3.33
CA VAL A 163 -10.67 18.01 -3.31
C VAL A 163 -9.94 16.92 -2.54
N PHE A 164 -8.98 16.25 -3.18
CA PHE A 164 -8.23 15.15 -2.59
C PHE A 164 -7.05 15.65 -1.75
N ASN A 165 -6.81 15.01 -0.60
CA ASN A 165 -5.67 15.35 0.25
C ASN A 165 -4.41 14.58 -0.17
N LEU A 166 -3.68 15.10 -1.16
CA LEU A 166 -2.50 14.42 -1.74
C LEU A 166 -1.33 14.24 -0.78
N SER A 167 -1.31 14.95 0.36
CA SER A 167 -0.28 14.77 1.39
C SER A 167 -0.43 13.44 2.14
N ARG A 168 -1.59 12.77 2.07
CA ARG A 168 -1.85 11.50 2.74
C ARG A 168 -1.53 10.30 1.85
N ARG A 169 -0.93 9.28 2.45
CA ARG A 169 -0.55 8.05 1.75
C ARG A 169 -1.79 7.31 1.28
N GLY A 170 -1.89 7.07 -0.03
CA GLY A 170 -3.00 6.32 -0.64
C GLY A 170 -4.03 7.21 -1.33
N GLU A 171 -4.09 8.50 -1.02
CA GLU A 171 -5.10 9.40 -1.59
C GLU A 171 -4.97 9.61 -3.08
N PHE A 172 -3.73 9.71 -3.55
CA PHE A 172 -3.47 9.69 -4.98
C PHE A 172 -4.07 8.43 -5.63
N LYS A 173 -3.92 7.24 -5.02
CA LYS A 173 -4.49 6.01 -5.57
C LYS A 173 -6.02 6.01 -5.55
N SER A 174 -6.64 6.60 -4.54
CA SER A 174 -8.10 6.75 -4.49
C SER A 174 -8.61 7.69 -5.57
N PHE A 175 -7.92 8.81 -5.84
CA PHE A 175 -8.20 9.65 -7.00
C PHE A 175 -8.09 8.87 -8.32
N ILE A 176 -7.05 8.05 -8.49
CA ILE A 176 -6.92 7.19 -9.69
C ILE A 176 -8.08 6.22 -9.81
N ALA A 177 -8.35 5.46 -8.74
CA ALA A 177 -9.39 4.43 -8.74
C ALA A 177 -10.76 5.02 -9.07
N GLU A 178 -11.05 6.20 -8.52
CA GLU A 178 -12.29 6.92 -8.77
C GLU A 178 -12.36 7.44 -10.22
N CYS A 179 -11.29 8.05 -10.75
CA CYS A 179 -11.25 8.44 -12.17
C CYS A 179 -11.42 7.26 -13.13
N GLU A 180 -10.73 6.15 -12.87
CA GLU A 180 -10.78 4.95 -13.72
C GLU A 180 -12.18 4.33 -13.70
N SER A 181 -12.80 4.22 -12.53
CA SER A 181 -14.15 3.68 -12.39
C SER A 181 -15.18 4.60 -13.05
N LEU A 182 -15.05 5.91 -12.88
CA LEU A 182 -16.01 6.90 -13.37
C LEU A 182 -15.91 7.18 -14.87
N ARG A 183 -14.81 6.78 -15.53
CA ARG A 183 -14.55 7.08 -16.95
C ARG A 183 -15.69 6.68 -17.88
N ASN A 184 -16.22 5.47 -17.69
CA ASN A 184 -17.14 4.82 -18.63
C ASN A 184 -18.47 4.39 -18.00
N ILE A 185 -18.73 4.74 -16.74
CA ILE A 185 -20.00 4.41 -16.08
C ILE A 185 -20.97 5.58 -16.17
N ARG A 186 -22.21 5.28 -16.57
CA ARG A 186 -23.30 6.25 -16.61
C ARG A 186 -24.60 5.51 -16.31
N HIS A 187 -25.20 5.82 -15.17
CA HIS A 187 -26.43 5.18 -14.72
C HIS A 187 -27.25 6.16 -13.88
N ARG A 188 -28.59 6.04 -13.92
CA ARG A 188 -29.52 6.96 -13.25
C ARG A 188 -29.42 6.95 -11.72
N ASN A 189 -28.84 5.89 -11.14
CA ASN A 189 -28.64 5.71 -9.70
C ASN A 189 -27.16 5.76 -9.30
N LEU A 190 -26.31 6.37 -10.13
CA LEU A 190 -24.91 6.66 -9.81
C LEU A 190 -24.71 8.17 -9.84
N VAL A 191 -23.97 8.70 -8.87
CA VAL A 191 -23.67 10.14 -8.86
C VAL A 191 -22.91 10.50 -10.13
N LYS A 192 -23.46 11.45 -10.88
CA LYS A 192 -22.89 11.91 -12.14
C LYS A 192 -21.62 12.71 -11.90
N ILE A 193 -20.50 12.22 -12.44
CA ILE A 193 -19.29 13.02 -12.63
C ILE A 193 -19.50 14.03 -13.76
N ILE A 194 -19.14 15.29 -13.53
CA ILE A 194 -19.18 16.37 -14.51
C ILE A 194 -17.81 16.55 -15.14
N THR A 195 -16.78 16.74 -14.31
CA THR A 195 -15.42 17.04 -14.75
C THR A 195 -14.39 16.63 -13.69
N ALA A 196 -13.11 16.60 -14.08
CA ALA A 196 -11.97 16.44 -13.20
C ALA A 196 -11.03 17.64 -13.33
N CYS A 197 -10.36 17.98 -12.23
CA CYS A 197 -9.23 18.90 -12.22
C CYS A 197 -7.95 18.13 -11.86
N SER A 198 -6.96 18.21 -12.73
CA SER A 198 -5.59 17.80 -12.45
C SER A 198 -4.68 18.94 -12.84
N SER A 199 -4.28 19.75 -11.85
CA SER A 199 -3.53 20.99 -12.07
C SER A 199 -2.58 21.24 -10.91
N VAL A 200 -2.06 22.47 -10.82
CA VAL A 200 -1.32 22.99 -9.67
C VAL A 200 -2.09 24.14 -9.06
N ASP A 201 -2.01 24.29 -7.74
CA ASP A 201 -2.60 25.44 -7.03
C ASP A 201 -1.78 26.73 -7.23
N PHE A 202 -2.26 27.87 -6.74
CA PHE A 202 -1.55 29.15 -6.83
C PHE A 202 -0.20 29.18 -6.08
N ARG A 203 0.08 28.18 -5.24
CA ARG A 203 1.33 28.03 -4.49
C ARG A 203 2.29 27.03 -5.16
N GLY A 204 1.92 26.45 -6.31
CA GLY A 204 2.71 25.48 -7.04
C GLY A 204 2.62 24.05 -6.53
N ASN A 205 1.66 23.72 -5.65
CA ASN A 205 1.44 22.35 -5.19
C ASN A 205 0.52 21.59 -6.14
N ASP A 206 0.72 20.27 -6.25
CA ASP A 206 -0.21 19.41 -6.98
C ASP A 206 -1.63 19.53 -6.43
N PHE A 207 -2.57 19.73 -7.35
CA PHE A 207 -4.00 19.79 -7.07
C PHE A 207 -4.76 18.76 -7.89
N LYS A 208 -5.64 18.03 -7.21
CA LYS A 208 -6.50 17.01 -7.82
C LYS A 208 -7.89 17.14 -7.22
N ALA A 209 -8.89 17.27 -8.08
CA ALA A 209 -10.29 17.32 -7.67
C ALA A 209 -11.20 16.62 -8.69
N LEU A 210 -12.33 16.15 -8.20
CA LEU A 210 -13.43 15.66 -9.00
C LEU A 210 -14.67 16.51 -8.76
N VAL A 211 -15.40 16.79 -9.82
CA VAL A 211 -16.60 17.62 -9.79
C VAL A 211 -17.78 16.73 -10.13
N TYR A 212 -18.75 16.70 -9.22
CA TYR A 212 -19.97 15.92 -9.34
C TYR A 212 -21.18 16.85 -9.41
N GLN A 213 -22.28 16.32 -9.95
CA GLN A 213 -23.58 16.91 -9.72
C GLN A 213 -23.85 17.01 -8.22
N PHE A 214 -24.35 18.16 -7.77
CA PHE A 214 -24.76 18.34 -6.38
C PHE A 214 -26.05 17.58 -6.08
N MET A 215 -26.14 17.00 -4.88
CA MET A 215 -27.29 16.23 -4.40
C MET A 215 -27.97 16.98 -3.26
N ASP A 216 -29.17 17.50 -3.50
CA ASP A 216 -29.84 18.48 -2.63
C ASP A 216 -30.15 17.96 -1.23
N ASN A 217 -30.47 16.66 -1.13
CA ASN A 217 -30.91 16.06 0.12
C ASN A 217 -29.79 15.36 0.90
N GLY A 218 -28.53 15.50 0.48
CA GLY A 218 -27.38 14.96 1.21
C GLY A 218 -27.34 13.43 1.22
N SER A 219 -26.74 12.85 2.25
CA SER A 219 -26.53 11.40 2.35
C SER A 219 -27.70 10.68 3.03
N LEU A 220 -27.94 9.42 2.66
CA LEU A 220 -28.94 8.56 3.31
C LEU A 220 -28.67 8.37 4.80
N GLU A 221 -27.39 8.39 5.22
CA GLU A 221 -27.01 8.33 6.64
C GLU A 221 -27.67 9.45 7.46
N GLU A 222 -27.70 10.68 6.95
CA GLU A 222 -28.34 11.82 7.63
C GLU A 222 -29.86 11.67 7.76
N TRP A 223 -30.49 10.92 6.85
CA TRP A 223 -31.93 10.64 6.89
C TRP A 223 -32.28 9.48 7.81
N LEU A 224 -31.35 8.53 7.99
CA LEU A 224 -31.53 7.39 8.90
C LEU A 224 -31.16 7.74 10.34
N HIS A 225 -30.19 8.63 10.52
CA HIS A 225 -29.64 9.03 11.81
C HIS A 225 -29.53 10.57 11.89
N PRO A 226 -30.66 11.29 11.90
CA PRO A 226 -30.65 12.75 12.00
C PRO A 226 -29.96 13.16 13.31
N THR A 227 -28.99 14.07 13.21
CA THR A 227 -28.29 14.58 14.39
C THR A 227 -29.23 15.53 15.12
N THR A 228 -29.33 15.39 16.45
CA THR A 228 -30.27 16.09 17.35
C THR A 228 -30.12 17.63 17.43
N GLY A 229 -29.40 18.26 16.51
CA GLY A 229 -29.20 19.71 16.42
C GLY A 229 -29.41 20.32 15.04
N GLU A 230 -29.76 19.54 14.00
CA GLU A 230 -29.96 20.06 12.64
C GLU A 230 -31.37 20.62 12.38
N GLU A 231 -32.29 20.47 13.33
CA GLU A 231 -33.65 21.07 13.29
C GLU A 231 -33.62 22.61 13.16
N VAL A 232 -32.47 23.23 13.41
CA VAL A 232 -32.26 24.69 13.34
C VAL A 232 -32.16 25.23 11.89
N ARG A 233 -32.05 24.37 10.86
CA ARG A 233 -31.91 24.83 9.46
C ARG A 233 -33.21 24.97 8.67
N GLY A 234 -34.39 24.95 9.31
CA GLY A 234 -35.66 25.27 8.65
C GLY A 234 -36.09 24.29 7.55
N HIS A 235 -35.49 23.09 7.51
CA HIS A 235 -35.91 22.01 6.62
C HIS A 235 -36.87 21.08 7.39
N ALA A 236 -37.84 20.49 6.67
CA ALA A 236 -38.72 19.47 7.22
C ALA A 236 -37.90 18.34 7.89
N PRO A 237 -38.42 17.70 8.95
CA PRO A 237 -37.70 16.61 9.60
C PRO A 237 -37.33 15.54 8.57
N LYS A 238 -36.02 15.24 8.46
CA LYS A 238 -35.49 14.19 7.58
C LYS A 238 -36.03 12.84 8.06
N ASN A 239 -37.15 12.40 7.50
CA ASN A 239 -37.80 11.14 7.85
C ASN A 239 -38.29 10.44 6.59
N LEU A 240 -37.78 9.23 6.37
CA LEU A 240 -38.19 8.37 5.27
C LEU A 240 -39.26 7.39 5.73
N ASN A 241 -40.40 7.38 5.03
CA ASN A 241 -41.41 6.35 5.18
C ASN A 241 -40.95 5.01 4.56
N LEU A 242 -41.70 3.93 4.82
CA LEU A 242 -41.32 2.60 4.35
C LEU A 242 -41.22 2.49 2.82
N LEU A 243 -42.13 3.15 2.10
CA LEU A 243 -42.14 3.14 0.63
C LEU A 243 -40.90 3.81 0.06
N GLN A 244 -40.56 5.01 0.58
CA GLN A 244 -39.35 5.74 0.17
C GLN A 244 -38.07 4.93 0.47
N ARG A 245 -38.01 4.23 1.61
CA ARG A 245 -36.88 3.34 1.93
C ARG A 245 -36.78 2.19 0.92
N LEU A 246 -37.91 1.60 0.55
CA LEU A 246 -37.94 0.53 -0.45
C LEU A 246 -37.47 1.02 -1.82
N ASP A 247 -37.92 2.20 -2.25
CA ASP A 247 -37.49 2.82 -3.50
C ASP A 247 -35.98 3.08 -3.50
N ILE A 248 -35.43 3.61 -2.41
CA ILE A 248 -33.98 3.83 -2.27
C ILE A 248 -33.20 2.49 -2.34
N VAL A 249 -33.72 1.41 -1.73
CA VAL A 249 -33.10 0.08 -1.85
C VAL A 249 -33.10 -0.40 -3.30
N ILE A 250 -34.20 -0.21 -4.03
CA ILE A 250 -34.29 -0.54 -5.46
C ILE A 250 -33.26 0.26 -6.26
N HIS A 251 -33.15 1.56 -6.02
CA HIS A 251 -32.16 2.44 -6.67
C HIS A 251 -30.73 1.93 -6.47
N VAL A 252 -30.36 1.59 -5.22
CA VAL A 252 -29.04 1.03 -4.89
C VAL A 252 -28.84 -0.33 -5.58
N ALA A 253 -29.84 -1.20 -5.58
CA ALA A 253 -29.77 -2.50 -6.25
C ALA A 253 -29.54 -2.35 -7.77
N CYS A 254 -30.27 -1.44 -8.43
CA CYS A 254 -30.09 -1.14 -9.85
C CYS A 254 -28.68 -0.61 -10.16
N ALA A 255 -28.13 0.26 -9.31
CA ALA A 255 -26.76 0.74 -9.45
C ALA A 255 -25.74 -0.40 -9.37
N LEU A 256 -25.88 -1.29 -8.39
CA LEU A 256 -24.97 -2.42 -8.22
C LEU A 256 -25.09 -3.45 -9.35
N ASP A 257 -26.31 -3.74 -9.80
CA ASP A 257 -26.56 -4.63 -10.94
C ASP A 257 -25.92 -4.07 -12.23
N TYR A 258 -26.03 -2.75 -12.44
CA TYR A 258 -25.35 -2.08 -13.54
C TYR A 258 -23.82 -2.23 -13.45
N LEU A 259 -23.23 -1.96 -12.28
CA LEU A 259 -21.78 -2.04 -12.07
C LEU A 259 -21.23 -3.47 -12.23
N HIS A 260 -21.97 -4.47 -11.74
CA HIS A 260 -21.52 -5.86 -11.73
C HIS A 260 -21.76 -6.58 -13.05
N ASN A 261 -22.90 -6.32 -13.71
CA ASN A 261 -23.37 -7.16 -14.82
C ASN A 261 -23.45 -6.44 -16.16
N HIS A 262 -23.52 -5.10 -16.19
CA HIS A 262 -23.78 -4.34 -17.42
C HIS A 262 -22.62 -3.44 -17.87
N CYS A 263 -21.59 -3.27 -17.03
CA CYS A 263 -20.34 -2.63 -17.44
C CYS A 263 -19.49 -3.59 -18.28
N GLU A 264 -18.75 -3.06 -19.27
CA GLU A 264 -17.83 -3.85 -20.11
C GLU A 264 -16.86 -4.70 -19.28
N THR A 265 -16.36 -4.12 -18.19
CA THR A 265 -15.62 -4.83 -17.14
C THR A 265 -16.39 -4.67 -15.83
N PRO A 266 -16.63 -5.76 -15.06
CA PRO A 266 -17.33 -5.65 -13.79
C PRO A 266 -16.59 -4.74 -12.80
N ILE A 267 -17.33 -3.88 -12.11
CA ILE A 267 -16.78 -2.92 -11.14
C ILE A 267 -17.35 -3.23 -9.75
N VAL A 268 -16.47 -3.53 -8.79
CA VAL A 268 -16.86 -3.70 -7.39
C VAL A 268 -16.65 -2.39 -6.64
N HIS A 269 -17.71 -1.86 -6.02
CA HIS A 269 -17.65 -0.57 -5.31
C HIS A 269 -16.70 -0.56 -4.09
N CYS A 270 -16.67 -1.67 -3.34
CA CYS A 270 -15.84 -1.89 -2.14
C CYS A 270 -16.10 -0.99 -0.91
N ASP A 271 -16.91 0.06 -1.00
CA ASP A 271 -17.27 0.90 0.16
C ASP A 271 -18.76 1.30 0.16
N LEU A 272 -19.66 0.36 -0.08
CA LEU A 272 -21.10 0.66 -0.04
C LEU A 272 -21.58 0.78 1.41
N LYS A 273 -22.17 1.92 1.75
CA LYS A 273 -22.74 2.26 3.06
C LYS A 273 -23.72 3.44 2.93
N PRO A 274 -24.58 3.72 3.92
CA PRO A 274 -25.55 4.82 3.86
C PRO A 274 -24.93 6.19 3.57
N SER A 275 -23.75 6.50 4.09
CA SER A 275 -23.06 7.77 3.83
C SER A 275 -22.68 7.98 2.37
N ASN A 276 -22.58 6.88 1.60
CA ASN A 276 -22.16 6.87 0.21
C ASN A 276 -23.36 6.70 -0.74
N VAL A 277 -24.60 6.74 -0.23
CA VAL A 277 -25.83 6.85 -1.02
C VAL A 277 -26.36 8.26 -0.85
N LEU A 278 -26.30 9.06 -1.90
CA LEU A 278 -26.79 10.45 -1.90
C LEU A 278 -28.21 10.51 -2.46
N LEU A 279 -28.99 11.48 -1.99
CA LEU A 279 -30.37 11.71 -2.39
C LEU A 279 -30.48 13.02 -3.17
N ASP A 280 -31.06 12.96 -4.37
CA ASP A 280 -31.41 14.15 -5.13
C ASP A 280 -32.71 14.79 -4.62
N ASN A 281 -33.16 15.86 -5.28
CA ASN A 281 -34.37 16.60 -4.95
C ASN A 281 -35.66 15.77 -4.97
N GLU A 282 -35.70 14.64 -5.70
CA GLU A 282 -36.84 13.72 -5.80
C GLU A 282 -36.70 12.50 -4.86
N LEU A 283 -35.69 12.50 -3.97
CA LEU A 283 -35.33 11.38 -3.08
C LEU A 283 -34.94 10.10 -3.85
N ILE A 284 -34.46 10.25 -5.09
CA ILE A 284 -33.86 9.14 -5.83
C ILE A 284 -32.46 8.88 -5.26
N GLY A 285 -32.13 7.60 -5.10
CA GLY A 285 -30.86 7.15 -4.54
C GLY A 285 -29.76 7.09 -5.60
N HIS A 286 -28.61 7.69 -5.27
CA HIS A 286 -27.41 7.72 -6.12
C HIS A 286 -26.18 7.21 -5.37
N VAL A 287 -25.59 6.10 -5.83
CA VAL A 287 -24.35 5.57 -5.25
C VAL A 287 -23.16 6.45 -5.64
N SER A 288 -22.32 6.75 -4.65
CA SER A 288 -21.19 7.69 -4.71
C SER A 288 -19.94 7.08 -4.07
N GLU A 289 -18.80 7.80 -4.14
CA GLU A 289 -17.53 7.45 -3.46
C GLU A 289 -16.83 6.19 -4.02
N PHE A 290 -16.39 6.26 -5.27
CA PHE A 290 -15.67 5.17 -5.95
C PHE A 290 -14.16 5.12 -5.62
N GLY A 291 -13.72 5.84 -4.58
CA GLY A 291 -12.30 5.92 -4.19
C GLY A 291 -11.66 4.59 -3.75
N LEU A 292 -12.47 3.57 -3.47
CA LEU A 292 -12.03 2.21 -3.16
C LEU A 292 -12.42 1.18 -4.23
N ALA A 293 -13.10 1.60 -5.30
CA ALA A 293 -13.64 0.72 -6.32
C ALA A 293 -12.56 -0.07 -7.05
N ARG A 294 -12.96 -1.22 -7.60
CA ARG A 294 -12.08 -2.14 -8.32
C ARG A 294 -12.72 -2.55 -9.63
N ILE A 295 -12.04 -2.24 -10.72
CA ILE A 295 -12.35 -2.78 -12.04
C ILE A 295 -11.76 -4.19 -12.11
N LEU A 296 -12.63 -5.19 -12.23
CA LEU A 296 -12.24 -6.58 -12.41
C LEU A 296 -11.88 -6.80 -13.88
N SER A 297 -10.60 -6.69 -14.21
CA SER A 297 -10.12 -7.09 -15.54
C SER A 297 -10.46 -8.56 -15.75
N GLN A 298 -11.22 -8.88 -16.79
CA GLN A 298 -11.30 -10.25 -17.27
C GLN A 298 -9.89 -10.65 -17.70
N ILE A 299 -9.35 -11.67 -17.04
CA ILE A 299 -8.02 -12.20 -17.34
C ILE A 299 -8.14 -12.88 -18.71
N SER A 300 -7.70 -12.22 -19.77
CA SER A 300 -7.17 -12.94 -20.92
C SER A 300 -5.91 -13.67 -20.42
N ASN A 301 -5.93 -15.00 -20.48
CA ASN A 301 -5.04 -15.97 -19.82
C ASN A 301 -3.50 -15.81 -19.97
N ASN A 302 -2.96 -14.69 -20.46
CA ASN A 302 -1.54 -14.55 -20.77
C ASN A 302 -0.77 -13.41 -20.06
N ASP A 303 -1.43 -12.50 -19.32
CA ASP A 303 -0.70 -11.45 -18.59
C ASP A 303 -1.13 -11.40 -17.12
N ILE A 304 -0.47 -12.21 -16.29
CA ILE A 304 -0.52 -12.09 -14.84
C ILE A 304 0.20 -10.79 -14.45
N SER A 305 -0.49 -9.66 -14.59
CA SER A 305 -0.09 -8.44 -13.93
C SER A 305 -0.33 -8.62 -12.43
N ALA A 306 0.74 -8.96 -11.71
CA ALA A 306 0.79 -9.19 -10.26
C ALA A 306 0.35 -8.00 -9.37
N ASN A 307 -0.27 -6.96 -9.95
CA ASN A 307 -0.72 -5.75 -9.26
C ASN A 307 -2.24 -5.70 -8.99
N GLN A 308 -3.04 -6.60 -9.56
CA GLN A 308 -4.51 -6.59 -9.39
C GLN A 308 -4.98 -7.27 -8.09
N ILE A 309 -4.14 -8.13 -7.49
CA ILE A 309 -4.46 -8.90 -6.25
C ILE A 309 -3.75 -8.30 -5.01
N SER A 310 -2.83 -7.35 -5.18
CA SER A 310 -2.02 -6.80 -4.10
C SER A 310 -2.66 -5.57 -3.44
N SER A 311 -3.73 -5.78 -2.68
CA SER A 311 -3.83 -5.12 -1.38
C SER A 311 -4.10 -6.15 -0.29
N ILE A 312 -3.04 -6.44 0.45
CA ILE A 312 -2.94 -7.26 1.68
C ILE A 312 -3.82 -6.71 2.84
N GLY A 313 -4.78 -5.82 2.58
CA GLY A 313 -5.62 -5.19 3.59
C GLY A 313 -7.09 -5.31 3.25
N ILE A 314 -7.91 -5.59 4.27
CA ILE A 314 -9.36 -5.42 4.27
C ILE A 314 -9.66 -3.99 3.80
N ARG A 315 -10.55 -3.84 2.82
CA ARG A 315 -11.04 -2.55 2.32
C ARG A 315 -12.52 -2.41 2.64
N GLY A 316 -12.96 -1.16 2.73
CA GLY A 316 -14.31 -0.80 3.08
C GLY A 316 -14.43 -0.34 4.52
N THR A 317 -15.60 0.15 4.86
CA THR A 317 -15.91 0.67 6.19
C THR A 317 -16.21 -0.46 7.17
N VAL A 318 -15.71 -0.34 8.41
CA VAL A 318 -15.98 -1.29 9.50
C VAL A 318 -17.49 -1.42 9.70
N GLY A 319 -17.99 -2.65 9.81
CA GLY A 319 -19.43 -2.95 9.91
C GLY A 319 -20.13 -3.15 8.55
N TYR A 320 -19.52 -2.71 7.45
CA TYR A 320 -20.03 -2.92 6.08
C TYR A 320 -19.11 -3.80 5.22
N ALA A 321 -17.85 -3.98 5.63
CA ALA A 321 -16.92 -4.89 4.97
C ALA A 321 -17.37 -6.36 5.12
N ALA A 322 -17.20 -7.14 4.04
CA ALA A 322 -17.48 -8.57 4.05
C ALA A 322 -16.56 -9.34 5.03
N PRO A 323 -17.06 -10.43 5.66
CA PRO A 323 -16.31 -11.22 6.65
C PRO A 323 -15.11 -11.98 6.08
#